data_AF-A0A7W5D0S4-F1
#
_entry.id   AF-A0A7W5D0S4-F1
#
_cell.length_a   1.000
_cell.length_b   1.000
_cell.length_c   1.000
_cell.angle_alpha   90.00
_cell.angle_beta   90.00
_cell.angle_gamma   90.00
#
_symmetry.space_group_name_H-M   'P 1'
#
loop_
_entity.id
_entity.type
_entity.pdbx_description
1 polymer ?
#
loop_
_entity_poly.entity_id
_entity_poly.type
_entity_poly.pdbx_seq_one_letter_code
_entity_poly.pdbx_strand_id
1 'polypeptide(L)'
;MESANRLIVWVFYAAFALLGICLAAQGRFFALALCYGVAAAGFLAVTALRRAIGAPRPYQNGGAPARIAREGENDSFPSRHCFSAFLIALLWGAAGYPAASACLLAFAALLALLRVRGGVHYPRDVAGALAFAVVFAGIALLLLA
;
A
#
# COMPACT_ATOMS: atom_id res chain seq x y z
N MET A 1 3.89 -4.92 18.66
CA MET A 1 3.69 -5.20 17.21
C MET A 1 2.59 -4.32 16.62
N GLU A 2 1.41 -4.29 17.24
CA GLU A 2 0.29 -3.44 16.82
C GLU A 2 0.66 -1.94 16.70
N SER A 3 1.28 -1.35 17.73
CA SER A 3 1.66 0.07 17.73
C SER A 3 2.64 0.42 16.62
N ALA A 4 3.64 -0.44 16.37
CA ALA A 4 4.62 -0.25 15.28
C ALA A 4 3.94 -0.32 13.90
N ASN A 5 3.02 -1.28 13.71
CA ASN A 5 2.23 -1.39 12.50
C ASN A 5 1.39 -0.13 12.25
N ARG A 6 0.70 0.37 13.29
CA ARG A 6 -0.13 1.58 13.20
C ARG A 6 0.70 2.82 12.89
N LEU A 7 1.85 2.98 13.54
CA LEU A 7 2.78 4.08 13.31
C LEU A 7 3.22 4.12 11.84
N ILE A 8 3.65 2.99 11.27
CA ILE A 8 4.10 2.94 9.87
C ILE A 8 2.94 3.27 8.91
N VAL A 9 1.72 2.84 9.19
CA VAL A 9 0.56 3.23 8.36
C VAL A 9 0.33 4.74 8.37
N TRP A 10 0.45 5.39 9.54
CA TRP A 10 0.36 6.84 9.64
C TRP A 10 1.48 7.57 8.88
N VAL A 11 2.69 7.02 8.87
CA VAL A 11 3.80 7.55 8.04
C VAL A 11 3.40 7.59 6.56
N PHE A 12 2.76 6.53 6.03
CA PHE A 12 2.30 6.53 4.64
C PHE A 12 1.17 7.54 4.37
N TYR A 13 0.23 7.72 5.29
CA TYR A 13 -0.80 8.75 5.14
C TYR A 13 -0.21 10.16 5.14
N ALA A 14 0.74 10.43 6.04
CA ALA A 14 1.46 11.70 6.06
C ALA A 14 2.28 11.89 4.77
N ALA A 15 2.98 10.87 4.30
CA ALA A 15 3.76 10.92 3.07
C ALA A 15 2.88 11.15 1.83
N PHE A 16 1.67 10.59 1.79
CA PHE A 16 0.75 10.81 0.68
C PHE A 16 0.17 12.23 0.68
N ALA A 17 -0.23 12.74 1.85
CA ALA A 17 -0.66 14.13 1.99
C ALA A 17 0.46 15.12 1.61
N LEU A 18 1.69 14.85 2.07
CA LEU A 18 2.85 15.66 1.74
C LEU A 18 3.16 15.68 0.24
N LEU A 19 3.05 14.53 -0.45
CA LEU A 19 3.19 14.47 -1.90
C LEU A 19 2.19 15.41 -2.60
N GLY A 20 0.93 15.39 -2.18
CA GLY A 20 -0.10 16.30 -2.70
C GLY A 20 0.24 17.76 -2.47
N ILE A 21 0.69 18.13 -1.26
CA ILE A 21 1.11 19.49 -0.94
C ILE A 21 2.30 19.93 -1.81
N CYS A 22 3.33 19.09 -1.95
CA CYS A 22 4.50 19.40 -2.78
C CYS A 22 4.12 19.62 -4.25
N LEU A 23 3.27 18.74 -4.81
CA LEU A 23 2.83 18.87 -6.21
C LEU A 23 1.96 20.12 -6.42
N ALA A 24 1.06 20.43 -5.48
CA ALA A 24 0.24 21.64 -5.53
C ALA A 24 1.10 22.92 -5.43
N ALA A 25 2.06 22.95 -4.50
CA ALA A 25 2.98 24.08 -4.32
C ALA A 25 3.86 24.34 -5.54
N GLN A 26 4.14 23.32 -6.35
CA GLN A 26 4.85 23.43 -7.62
C GLN A 26 3.93 23.73 -8.82
N GLY A 27 2.62 23.89 -8.62
CA GLY A 27 1.65 24.07 -9.70
C GLY A 27 1.45 22.83 -10.58
N ARG A 28 1.92 21.65 -10.16
CA ARG A 28 1.86 20.38 -10.92
C ARG A 28 0.50 19.68 -10.74
N PHE A 29 -0.59 20.41 -11.02
CA PHE A 29 -1.96 19.94 -10.76
C PHE A 29 -2.34 18.67 -11.53
N PHE A 30 -1.83 18.51 -12.76
CA PHE A 30 -2.03 17.26 -13.52
C PHE A 30 -1.40 16.06 -12.80
N ALA A 31 -0.17 16.20 -12.31
CA ALA A 31 0.51 15.14 -11.58
C ALA A 31 -0.18 14.82 -10.24
N LEU A 32 -0.67 15.85 -9.54
CA LEU A 32 -1.47 15.67 -8.34
C LEU A 32 -2.74 14.87 -8.65
N ALA A 33 -3.54 15.30 -9.62
CA ALA A 33 -4.78 14.64 -10.01
C ALA A 33 -4.54 13.19 -10.44
N LEU A 34 -3.49 12.95 -11.23
CA LEU A 34 -3.12 11.63 -11.69
C LEU A 34 -2.67 10.71 -10.55
N CYS A 35 -1.76 11.16 -9.67
CA CYS A 35 -1.30 10.36 -8.52
C CYS A 35 -2.46 9.99 -7.59
N TYR A 36 -3.34 10.93 -7.29
CA TYR A 36 -4.51 10.69 -6.43
C TYR A 36 -5.56 9.83 -7.13
N GLY A 37 -5.80 10.04 -8.42
CA GLY A 37 -6.72 9.23 -9.23
C GLY A 37 -6.28 7.78 -9.33
N VAL A 38 -5.00 7.53 -9.63
CA VAL A 38 -4.40 6.19 -9.66
C VAL A 38 -4.45 5.52 -8.29
N ALA A 39 -4.16 6.25 -7.22
CA ALA A 39 -4.27 5.73 -5.85
C ALA A 39 -5.71 5.33 -5.50
N ALA A 40 -6.69 6.18 -5.80
CA ALA A 40 -8.10 5.91 -5.57
C ALA A 40 -8.59 4.70 -6.38
N ALA A 41 -8.32 4.68 -7.69
CA ALA A 41 -8.70 3.60 -8.58
C ALA A 41 -8.09 2.27 -8.13
N GLY A 42 -6.79 2.26 -7.82
CA GLY A 42 -6.10 1.07 -7.36
C GLY A 42 -6.60 0.56 -6.01
N PHE A 43 -6.88 1.45 -5.06
CA PHE A 43 -7.44 1.07 -3.76
C PHE A 43 -8.83 0.44 -3.91
N LEU A 44 -9.68 1.02 -4.76
CA LEU A 44 -11.00 0.48 -5.07
C LEU A 44 -10.90 -0.89 -5.76
N ALA A 45 -10.03 -1.03 -6.76
CA ALA A 45 -9.81 -2.28 -7.48
C ALA A 45 -9.35 -3.41 -6.53
N VAL A 46 -8.34 -3.15 -5.70
CA VAL A 46 -7.83 -4.12 -4.70
C VAL A 46 -8.90 -4.42 -3.64
N THR A 47 -9.72 -3.44 -3.25
CA THR A 47 -10.83 -3.64 -2.31
C THR A 47 -11.96 -4.48 -2.90
N ALA A 48 -12.27 -4.33 -4.18
CA ALA A 48 -13.23 -5.17 -4.87
C ALA A 48 -12.68 -6.60 -5.05
N LEU A 49 -11.44 -6.71 -5.54
CA LEU A 49 -10.79 -7.99 -5.80
C LEU A 49 -10.70 -8.86 -4.53
N ARG A 50 -10.27 -8.29 -3.40
CA ARG A 50 -10.16 -9.06 -2.16
C ARG A 50 -11.49 -9.61 -1.68
N ARG A 51 -12.58 -8.86 -1.85
CA ARG A 51 -13.95 -9.27 -1.50
C ARG A 51 -14.44 -10.37 -2.43
N ALA A 52 -14.13 -10.26 -3.72
CA ALA A 52 -14.48 -11.28 -4.71
C ALA A 52 -13.74 -12.60 -4.47
N ILE A 53 -12.47 -12.55 -4.06
CA ILE A 53 -11.67 -13.74 -3.76
C ILE A 53 -12.06 -14.34 -2.41
N GLY A 54 -12.37 -13.51 -1.40
CA GLY A 54 -12.76 -13.99 -0.08
C GLY A 54 -11.70 -14.85 0.61
N ALA A 55 -10.41 -14.65 0.29
CA ALA A 55 -9.35 -15.56 0.73
C ALA A 55 -9.27 -15.66 2.28
N PRO A 56 -9.24 -16.88 2.85
CA PRO A 56 -9.09 -17.07 4.29
C PRO A 56 -7.70 -16.60 4.74
N ARG A 57 -7.63 -16.12 5.98
CA ARG A 57 -6.41 -15.61 6.60
C ARG A 57 -5.62 -16.73 7.30
N PRO A 58 -4.32 -16.48 7.62
CA PRO A 58 -3.49 -17.47 8.31
C PRO A 58 -4.12 -18.03 9.59
N TYR A 59 -4.64 -17.17 10.47
CA TYR A 59 -5.24 -17.60 11.74
C TYR A 59 -6.56 -18.37 11.59
N GLN A 60 -7.22 -18.32 10.42
CA GLN A 60 -8.47 -19.05 10.16
C GLN A 60 -8.20 -20.48 9.69
N ASN A 61 -7.03 -20.75 9.10
CA ASN A 61 -6.63 -22.04 8.56
C ASN A 61 -5.73 -22.83 9.52
N GLY A 62 -6.04 -22.82 10.82
CA GLY A 62 -5.26 -23.51 11.85
C GLY A 62 -3.91 -22.86 12.17
N GLY A 63 -3.67 -21.63 11.70
CA GLY A 63 -2.50 -20.84 12.08
C GLY A 63 -2.59 -20.27 13.50
N ALA A 64 -1.45 -19.83 14.03
CA ALA A 64 -1.39 -19.18 15.34
C ALA A 64 -2.31 -17.94 15.40
N PRO A 65 -2.85 -17.61 16.59
CA PRO A 65 -3.70 -16.43 16.77
C PRO A 65 -2.99 -15.16 16.31
N ALA A 66 -3.74 -14.27 15.66
CA ALA A 66 -3.21 -13.02 15.13
C ALA A 66 -2.65 -12.14 16.26
N ARG A 67 -1.44 -11.59 16.05
CA ARG A 67 -0.76 -10.68 16.99
C ARG A 67 -1.07 -9.20 16.73
N ILE A 68 -1.92 -8.95 15.73
CA ILE A 68 -2.40 -7.64 15.28
C ILE A 68 -3.92 -7.75 15.31
N ALA A 69 -4.57 -6.89 16.07
CA ALA A 69 -6.02 -6.92 16.21
C ALA A 69 -6.67 -6.55 14.87
N ARG A 70 -7.64 -7.35 14.44
CA ARG A 70 -8.47 -7.01 13.29
C ARG A 70 -9.89 -7.52 13.45
N GLU A 71 -10.81 -6.68 13.03
CA GLU A 71 -12.21 -7.01 12.88
C GLU A 71 -12.45 -7.55 11.46
N GLY A 72 -13.25 -8.62 11.36
CA GLY A 72 -13.69 -9.22 10.10
C GLY A 72 -12.98 -10.52 9.72
N GLU A 73 -13.75 -11.41 9.12
CA GLU A 73 -13.29 -12.69 8.58
C GLU A 73 -12.86 -12.55 7.12
N ASN A 74 -11.93 -13.39 6.66
CA ASN A 74 -11.55 -13.52 5.25
C ASN A 74 -10.90 -12.25 4.63
N ASP A 75 -10.83 -12.23 3.29
CA ASP A 75 -10.19 -11.23 2.45
C ASP A 75 -8.70 -10.96 2.77
N SER A 76 -7.90 -12.03 2.86
CA SER A 76 -6.45 -11.92 3.07
C SER A 76 -5.73 -11.30 1.86
N PHE A 77 -6.14 -11.71 0.65
CA PHE A 77 -5.44 -11.42 -0.60
C PHE A 77 -6.20 -10.41 -1.46
N PRO A 78 -5.53 -9.42 -2.08
CA PRO A 78 -4.21 -8.90 -1.72
C PRO A 78 -4.27 -7.97 -0.49
N SER A 79 -3.12 -7.73 0.15
CA SER A 79 -3.06 -6.87 1.34
C SER A 79 -3.23 -5.39 0.98
N ARG A 80 -4.36 -4.77 1.38
CA ARG A 80 -4.63 -3.33 1.16
C ARG A 80 -3.56 -2.39 1.75
N HIS A 81 -3.04 -2.70 2.93
CA HIS A 81 -2.03 -1.87 3.59
C HIS A 81 -0.69 -1.94 2.86
N CYS A 82 -0.25 -3.14 2.47
CA CYS A 82 0.97 -3.29 1.70
C CYS A 82 0.81 -2.63 0.33
N PHE A 83 -0.34 -2.81 -0.32
CA PHE A 83 -0.63 -2.20 -1.62
C PHE A 83 -0.52 -0.68 -1.55
N SER A 84 -1.20 -0.06 -0.58
CA SER A 84 -1.19 1.41 -0.43
C SER A 84 0.22 1.92 -0.11
N ALA A 85 0.95 1.23 0.78
CA ALA A 85 2.32 1.60 1.14
C ALA A 85 3.28 1.56 -0.05
N PHE A 86 3.28 0.45 -0.82
CA PHE A 86 4.09 0.34 -2.03
C PHE A 86 3.68 1.34 -3.09
N LEU A 87 2.38 1.54 -3.33
CA LEU A 87 1.90 2.48 -4.32
C LEU A 87 2.32 3.91 -3.98
N ILE A 88 2.10 4.35 -2.74
CA ILE A 88 2.51 5.69 -2.29
C ILE A 88 4.02 5.87 -2.48
N ALA A 89 4.84 4.89 -2.07
CA ALA A 89 6.28 4.96 -2.24
C ALA A 89 6.67 5.12 -3.73
N LEU A 90 6.08 4.32 -4.61
CA LEU A 90 6.36 4.39 -6.05
C LEU A 90 5.86 5.69 -6.70
N LEU A 91 4.73 6.24 -6.24
CA LEU A 91 4.21 7.54 -6.72
C LEU A 91 5.15 8.70 -6.38
N TRP A 92 5.85 8.65 -5.23
CA TRP A 92 6.92 9.61 -4.95
C TRP A 92 8.05 9.53 -5.99
N GLY A 93 8.40 8.31 -6.43
CA GLY A 93 9.39 8.09 -7.49
C GLY A 93 8.91 8.65 -8.83
N ALA A 94 7.69 8.31 -9.24
CA ALA A 94 7.07 8.81 -10.47
C ALA A 94 6.91 10.33 -10.49
N ALA A 95 6.71 10.95 -9.31
CA ALA A 95 6.64 12.40 -9.17
C ALA A 95 8.00 13.11 -9.23
N GLY A 96 9.12 12.38 -9.30
CA GLY A 96 10.47 12.95 -9.41
C GLY A 96 11.25 13.01 -8.09
N TYR A 97 10.85 12.25 -7.06
CA TYR A 97 11.53 12.22 -5.76
C TYR A 97 12.09 10.81 -5.45
N PRO A 98 13.11 10.33 -6.20
CA PRO A 98 13.60 8.95 -6.10
C PRO A 98 14.17 8.60 -4.72
N ALA A 99 14.82 9.54 -4.03
CA ALA A 99 15.37 9.30 -2.69
C ALA A 99 14.25 9.05 -1.65
N ALA A 100 13.17 9.85 -1.70
CA ALA A 100 12.01 9.67 -0.85
C ALA A 100 11.30 8.34 -1.16
N SER A 101 11.16 7.99 -2.44
CA SER A 101 10.64 6.70 -2.89
C SER A 101 11.43 5.53 -2.30
N ALA A 102 12.76 5.55 -2.39
CA ALA A 102 13.61 4.49 -1.86
C ALA A 102 13.45 4.32 -0.34
N CYS A 103 13.41 5.43 0.40
CA CYS A 103 13.17 5.42 1.84
C CYS A 103 11.79 4.83 2.18
N LEU A 104 10.73 5.28 1.49
CA LEU A 104 9.37 4.79 1.69
C LEU A 104 9.23 3.30 1.30
N LEU A 105 9.94 2.82 0.28
CA LEU A 105 9.96 1.40 -0.07
C LEU A 105 10.57 0.53 1.04
N ALA A 106 11.60 1.02 1.73
CA ALA A 106 12.15 0.33 2.90
C ALA A 106 11.12 0.25 4.05
N PHE A 107 10.40 1.33 4.32
CA PHE A 107 9.28 1.32 5.28
C PHE A 107 8.14 0.40 4.85
N ALA A 108 7.84 0.32 3.54
CA ALA A 108 6.80 -0.56 3.00
C ALA A 108 7.18 -2.04 3.17
N ALA A 109 8.45 -2.38 2.95
CA ALA A 109 8.99 -3.71 3.21
C ALA A 109 8.92 -4.07 4.70
N LEU A 110 9.24 -3.12 5.60
CA LEU A 110 9.09 -3.31 7.05
C LEU A 110 7.62 -3.53 7.44
N LEU A 111 6.69 -2.74 6.88
CA LEU A 111 5.25 -2.94 7.09
C LEU A 111 4.81 -4.34 6.64
N ALA A 112 5.23 -4.77 5.46
CA ALA A 112 4.91 -6.09 4.92
C ALA A 112 5.41 -7.21 5.84
N LEU A 113 6.63 -7.08 6.36
CA LEU A 113 7.21 -8.03 7.32
C LEU A 113 6.40 -8.09 8.62
N LEU A 114 5.98 -6.94 9.15
CA LEU A 114 5.13 -6.87 10.34
C LEU A 114 3.76 -7.52 10.11
N ARG A 115 3.18 -7.37 8.90
CA ARG A 115 1.89 -7.99 8.56
C ARG A 115 1.98 -9.51 8.46
N VAL A 116 3.05 -10.04 7.87
CA VAL A 116 3.28 -11.49 7.79
C VAL A 116 3.59 -12.07 9.17
N ARG A 117 4.54 -11.49 9.91
CA ARG A 117 4.88 -11.94 11.28
C ARG A 117 3.74 -11.71 12.28
N GLY A 118 2.85 -10.76 11.99
CA GLY A 118 1.62 -10.51 12.73
C GLY A 118 0.56 -11.59 12.57
N GLY A 119 0.73 -12.52 11.63
CA GLY A 119 -0.22 -13.60 11.36
C GLY A 119 -1.49 -13.14 10.64
N VAL A 120 -1.53 -11.90 10.13
CA VAL A 120 -2.72 -11.32 9.48
C VAL A 120 -2.75 -11.49 7.97
N HIS A 121 -1.60 -11.81 7.36
CA HIS A 121 -1.42 -11.98 5.92
C HIS A 121 -0.37 -13.05 5.61
N TYR A 122 -0.53 -13.72 4.47
CA TYR A 122 0.49 -14.61 3.90
C TYR A 122 1.52 -13.82 3.06
N PRO A 123 2.73 -14.36 2.82
CA PRO A 123 3.68 -13.77 1.88
C PRO A 123 3.10 -13.50 0.49
N ARG A 124 2.23 -14.39 -0.02
CA ARG A 124 1.51 -14.20 -1.30
C ARG A 124 0.63 -12.94 -1.32
N ASP A 125 0.02 -12.58 -0.17
CA ASP A 125 -0.84 -11.40 -0.07
C ASP A 125 -0.03 -10.11 -0.25
N VAL A 126 1.23 -10.12 0.19
CA VAL A 126 2.19 -9.02 0.02
C VAL A 126 2.70 -8.99 -1.42
N ALA A 127 3.07 -10.13 -2.00
CA ALA A 127 3.55 -10.21 -3.37
C ALA A 127 2.48 -9.71 -4.36
N GLY A 128 1.23 -10.13 -4.19
CA GLY A 128 0.11 -9.62 -4.98
C GLY A 128 -0.07 -8.12 -4.80
N ALA A 129 -0.01 -7.61 -3.57
CA ALA A 129 -0.10 -6.19 -3.29
C ALA A 129 1.00 -5.36 -3.97
N LEU A 130 2.26 -5.84 -3.96
CA LEU A 130 3.37 -5.20 -4.68
C LEU A 130 3.15 -5.22 -6.20
N ALA A 131 2.73 -6.35 -6.76
CA ALA A 131 2.47 -6.48 -8.19
C ALA A 131 1.40 -5.48 -8.66
N PHE A 132 0.27 -5.38 -7.94
CA PHE A 132 -0.75 -4.36 -8.23
C PHE A 132 -0.18 -2.95 -8.08
N ALA A 133 0.57 -2.65 -7.01
CA ALA A 133 1.15 -1.33 -6.82
C ALA A 133 2.08 -0.92 -7.97
N VAL A 134 2.89 -1.85 -8.49
CA VAL A 134 3.76 -1.61 -9.66
C VAL A 134 2.94 -1.31 -10.92
N VAL A 135 1.87 -2.06 -11.18
CA VAL A 135 1.00 -1.80 -12.35
C VAL A 135 0.38 -0.40 -12.27
N PHE A 136 -0.22 -0.04 -11.13
CA PHE A 136 -0.85 1.27 -10.96
C PHE A 136 0.18 2.41 -10.98
N ALA A 137 1.31 2.27 -10.28
CA ALA A 137 2.38 3.26 -10.32
C ALA A 137 3.01 3.40 -11.70
N GLY A 138 3.09 2.31 -12.47
CA GLY A 138 3.57 2.31 -13.85
C GLY A 138 2.69 3.16 -14.76
N ILE A 139 1.37 3.11 -14.59
CA ILE A 139 0.43 4.01 -15.30
C ILE A 139 0.75 5.48 -14.98
N ALA A 140 0.94 5.81 -13.70
CA ALA A 140 1.30 7.17 -13.31
C ALA A 140 2.65 7.60 -13.89
N LEU A 141 3.67 6.74 -13.81
CA LEU A 141 5.00 7.01 -14.37
C LEU A 141 4.95 7.26 -15.88
N LEU A 142 4.25 6.40 -16.64
CA LEU A 142 4.14 6.52 -18.09
C LEU A 142 3.44 7.80 -18.54
N LEU A 143 2.46 8.27 -17.76
CA LEU A 143 1.70 9.48 -18.08
C LEU A 143 2.36 10.77 -17.54
N LEU A 144 3.40 10.64 -16.72
CA LEU A 144 4.19 11.75 -16.18
C LEU A 144 5.56 11.93 -16.85
N ALA A 145 6.02 10.93 -17.59
CA ALA A 145 7.25 10.95 -18.40
C ALA A 145 7.07 11.80 -19.66
#